data_AF-A0A2N9LJN5-F1
#
_entry.id   AF-A0A2N9LJN5-F1
#
_cell.length_a   1.000
_cell.length_b   1.000
_cell.length_c   1.000
_cell.angle_alpha   90.00
_cell.angle_beta   90.00
_cell.angle_gamma   90.00
#
_symmetry.space_group_name_H-M   'P 1'
#
loop_
_entity.id
_entity.type
_entity.pdbx_description
1 polymer ?
#
loop_
_entity_poly.entity_id
_entity_poly.type
_entity_poly.pdbx_seq_one_letter_code
_entity_poly.pdbx_strand_id
1 'polypeptide(L)'
;MPNQNGSVYGLTILSPIIDDGRATPSHDLQIRAYLAQLSTREGSPFAVAPGTHLARLVVMDDVIYVGMPSCEEHLKSKYLVFESNCDGDLDTYLAGLADSIPKHLDAIWSHCVGYPTRGAADRDAFIAYMKSCQLESTFFFAAVNDKSVPATLRALQTQTAVADFITAHQGADQVTLQRHFIDFAAQLKTLPTPPAGSMGPHRTIKTGGHNE
;
A
#
# COMPACT_ATOMS: atom_id res chain seq x y z
N MET A 1 -16.40 13.55 -0.79
CA MET A 1 -15.14 14.30 -0.99
C MET A 1 -14.42 13.66 -2.18
N PRO A 2 -13.61 14.40 -2.96
CA PRO A 2 -12.93 13.84 -4.14
C PRO A 2 -12.03 12.64 -3.78
N ASN A 3 -11.44 12.65 -2.59
CA ASN A 3 -10.52 11.61 -2.10
C ASN A 3 -11.22 10.41 -1.44
N GLN A 4 -12.54 10.29 -1.56
CA GLN A 4 -13.30 9.24 -0.88
C GLN A 4 -14.32 8.59 -1.82
N ASN A 5 -14.25 7.27 -1.93
CA ASN A 5 -15.16 6.46 -2.74
C ASN A 5 -15.74 5.35 -1.87
N GLY A 6 -17.00 5.52 -1.46
CA GLY A 6 -17.61 4.64 -0.47
C GLY A 6 -16.87 4.71 0.87
N SER A 7 -16.52 3.53 1.42
CA SER A 7 -15.70 3.40 2.63
C SER A 7 -14.19 3.48 2.41
N VAL A 8 -13.72 3.67 1.17
CA VAL A 8 -12.30 3.70 0.83
C VAL A 8 -11.83 5.14 0.64
N TYR A 9 -10.67 5.45 1.21
CA TYR A 9 -9.99 6.74 1.10
C TYR A 9 -8.75 6.61 0.20
N GLY A 10 -8.60 7.53 -0.75
CA GLY A 10 -7.41 7.68 -1.58
C GLY A 10 -6.48 8.74 -0.99
N LEU A 11 -5.25 8.35 -0.67
CA LEU A 11 -4.24 9.20 -0.05
C LEU A 11 -3.05 9.37 -0.98
N THR A 12 -2.76 10.62 -1.32
CA THR A 12 -1.51 11.04 -1.98
C THR A 12 -0.73 11.97 -1.05
N ILE A 13 0.49 11.59 -0.71
CA ILE A 13 1.43 12.41 0.07
C ILE A 13 2.66 12.69 -0.78
N LEU A 14 3.04 13.97 -0.81
CA LEU A 14 4.24 14.45 -1.48
C LEU A 14 5.17 15.10 -0.45
N SER A 15 6.18 14.36 0.00
CA SER A 15 7.14 14.80 1.01
C SER A 15 8.44 15.24 0.35
N PRO A 16 8.87 16.51 0.47
CA PRO A 16 10.16 16.95 -0.05
C PRO A 16 11.32 16.24 0.68
N ILE A 17 12.25 15.68 -0.07
CA ILE A 17 13.44 15.00 0.46
C ILE A 17 14.50 16.04 0.81
N ILE A 18 15.22 15.81 1.92
CA ILE A 18 16.32 16.68 2.36
C ILE A 18 17.43 16.70 1.30
N ASP A 19 17.77 17.90 0.84
CA ASP A 19 18.94 18.14 -0.01
C ASP A 19 20.13 18.55 0.87
N ASP A 20 20.93 17.55 1.27
CA ASP A 20 22.18 17.76 2.02
C ASP A 20 23.37 17.29 1.18
N GLY A 21 24.12 18.24 0.63
CA GLY A 21 25.34 17.97 -0.15
C GLY A 21 26.48 17.33 0.65
N ARG A 22 26.35 17.17 1.96
CA ARG A 22 27.31 16.47 2.83
C ARG A 22 26.91 15.03 3.12
N ALA A 23 25.66 14.65 2.92
CA ALA A 23 25.17 13.30 3.16
C ALA A 23 25.72 12.33 2.11
N THR A 24 26.40 11.27 2.54
CA THR A 24 26.94 10.23 1.66
C THR A 24 26.60 8.84 2.21
N PRO A 25 25.73 8.06 1.54
CA PRO A 25 24.98 8.39 0.33
C PRO A 25 23.90 9.47 0.58
N SER A 26 23.43 10.14 -0.48
CA SER A 26 22.38 11.16 -0.38
C SER A 26 21.07 10.60 0.19
N HIS A 27 20.23 11.47 0.74
CA HIS A 27 18.96 11.07 1.38
C HIS A 27 18.03 10.27 0.44
N ASP A 28 17.94 10.65 -0.83
CA ASP A 28 17.16 9.91 -1.82
C ASP A 28 17.70 8.49 -2.07
N LEU A 29 19.02 8.32 -2.12
CA LEU A 29 19.65 7.01 -2.26
C LEU A 29 19.45 6.14 -1.01
N GLN A 30 19.48 6.74 0.19
CA GLN A 30 19.17 6.03 1.43
C GLN A 30 17.73 5.51 1.45
N ILE A 31 16.76 6.35 1.05
CA ILE A 31 15.36 5.93 0.88
C ILE A 31 15.26 4.80 -0.14
N ARG A 32 15.83 4.97 -1.35
CA ARG A 32 15.78 3.95 -2.41
C ARG A 32 16.37 2.61 -1.95
N ALA A 33 17.52 2.65 -1.26
CA ALA A 33 18.18 1.47 -0.73
C ALA A 33 17.31 0.77 0.32
N TYR A 34 16.64 1.52 1.20
CA TYR A 34 15.73 0.98 2.19
C TYR A 34 14.48 0.36 1.54
N LEU A 35 13.83 1.09 0.61
CA LEU A 35 12.64 0.61 -0.10
C LEU A 35 12.92 -0.67 -0.89
N ALA A 36 14.12 -0.81 -1.48
CA ALA A 36 14.52 -2.01 -2.22
C ALA A 36 14.65 -3.27 -1.34
N GLN A 37 14.81 -3.11 -0.01
CA GLN A 37 14.90 -4.21 0.94
C GLN A 37 13.55 -4.61 1.52
N LEU A 38 12.52 -3.77 1.35
CA LEU A 38 11.20 -4.06 1.89
C LEU A 38 10.63 -5.30 1.22
N SER A 39 10.15 -6.24 2.04
CA SER A 39 9.42 -7.38 1.53
C SER A 39 8.14 -6.92 0.84
N THR A 40 7.77 -7.67 -0.19
CA THR A 40 6.49 -7.56 -0.85
C THR A 40 5.62 -8.70 -0.33
N ARG A 41 4.29 -8.57 -0.38
CA ARG A 41 3.32 -9.57 0.15
C ARG A 41 3.12 -9.47 1.67
N GLU A 42 2.86 -10.60 2.32
CA GLU A 42 2.58 -10.72 3.75
C GLU A 42 3.70 -10.17 4.66
N GLY A 43 4.96 -10.17 4.18
CA GLY A 43 6.08 -9.58 4.91
C GLY A 43 6.20 -8.06 4.72
N SER A 44 5.34 -7.45 3.89
CA SER A 44 5.35 -5.99 3.70
C SER A 44 4.92 -5.28 4.98
N PRO A 45 5.58 -4.17 5.38
CA PRO A 45 5.12 -3.38 6.52
C PRO A 45 3.67 -2.91 6.34
N PHE A 46 3.26 -2.62 5.10
CA PHE A 46 1.91 -2.17 4.79
C PHE A 46 0.87 -3.31 4.73
N ALA A 47 1.29 -4.58 4.77
CA ALA A 47 0.37 -5.70 4.99
C ALA A 47 -0.03 -5.83 6.46
N VAL A 48 0.82 -5.37 7.39
CA VAL A 48 0.54 -5.34 8.83
C VAL A 48 -0.27 -4.08 9.19
N ALA A 49 -0.07 -2.99 8.45
CA ALA A 49 -0.81 -1.75 8.64
C ALA A 49 -2.32 -1.94 8.36
N PRO A 50 -3.20 -1.74 9.36
CA PRO A 50 -4.61 -2.05 9.24
C PRO A 50 -5.29 -1.19 8.17
N GLY A 51 -6.20 -1.82 7.42
CA GLY A 51 -7.01 -1.14 6.42
C GLY A 51 -6.28 -0.75 5.13
N THR A 52 -5.02 -1.14 4.93
CA THR A 52 -4.30 -0.82 3.68
C THR A 52 -4.71 -1.78 2.55
N HIS A 53 -5.35 -1.26 1.50
CA HIS A 53 -5.61 -2.00 0.26
C HIS A 53 -4.41 -1.96 -0.68
N LEU A 54 -3.75 -0.81 -0.73
CA LEU A 54 -2.59 -0.54 -1.57
C LEU A 54 -1.68 0.45 -0.84
N ALA A 55 -0.38 0.23 -0.91
CA ALA A 55 0.62 1.23 -0.53
C ALA A 55 1.74 1.22 -1.58
N ARG A 56 2.08 2.39 -2.09
CA ARG A 56 3.16 2.56 -3.06
C ARG A 56 4.03 3.75 -2.65
N LEU A 57 5.33 3.51 -2.60
CA LEU A 57 6.34 4.54 -2.36
C LEU A 57 7.24 4.66 -3.58
N VAL A 58 7.48 5.89 -4.02
CA VAL A 58 8.36 6.20 -5.14
C VAL A 58 9.17 7.44 -4.78
N VAL A 59 10.47 7.38 -5.04
CA VAL A 59 11.30 8.59 -5.07
C VAL A 59 11.24 9.18 -6.47
N MET A 60 10.70 10.38 -6.57
CA MET A 60 10.54 11.16 -7.78
C MET A 60 11.62 12.23 -7.83
N ASP A 61 12.52 12.11 -8.81
CA ASP A 61 13.63 13.05 -8.96
C ASP A 61 13.20 14.27 -9.76
N ASP A 62 12.61 14.04 -10.94
CA ASP A 62 12.12 15.07 -11.86
C ASP A 62 10.83 14.66 -12.56
N VAL A 63 10.15 15.63 -13.15
CA VAL A 63 8.98 15.43 -14.01
C VAL A 63 9.35 15.74 -15.46
N ILE A 64 8.96 14.86 -16.37
CA ILE A 64 9.18 15.09 -17.81
C ILE A 64 8.12 16.08 -18.28
N TYR A 65 8.54 17.21 -18.83
CA TYR A 65 7.64 18.17 -19.48
C TYR A 65 7.06 17.55 -20.77
N VAL A 66 5.73 17.39 -20.82
CA VAL A 66 5.02 16.83 -21.98
C VAL A 66 4.53 17.97 -22.90
N GLY A 67 5.47 18.72 -23.48
CA GLY A 67 5.18 19.79 -24.45
C GLY A 67 6.31 19.98 -25.46
N MET A 68 6.05 20.75 -26.52
CA MET A 68 7.03 21.05 -27.57
C MET A 68 7.50 22.51 -27.49
N PRO A 69 8.82 22.78 -27.44
CA PRO A 69 9.91 21.82 -27.37
C PRO A 69 9.99 21.13 -26.00
N SER A 70 10.44 19.88 -25.96
CA SER A 70 10.67 19.17 -24.70
C SER A 70 11.84 19.85 -23.97
N CYS A 71 11.58 20.47 -22.82
CA CYS A 71 12.59 20.95 -21.89
C CYS A 71 12.56 20.08 -20.62
N GLU A 72 13.71 19.72 -20.07
CA GLU A 72 13.77 19.10 -18.75
C GLU A 72 13.30 20.14 -17.71
N GLU A 73 12.21 19.81 -17.00
CA GLU A 73 11.70 20.65 -15.91
C GLU A 73 12.15 20.04 -14.60
N HIS A 74 13.21 20.62 -14.03
CA HIS A 74 13.72 20.15 -12.74
C HIS A 74 12.84 20.63 -11.60
N LEU A 75 12.46 19.71 -10.71
CA LEU A 75 11.76 20.08 -9.49
C LEU A 75 12.72 20.79 -8.52
N LYS A 76 12.20 21.72 -7.71
CA LYS A 76 13.00 22.41 -6.67
C LYS A 76 13.53 21.46 -5.59
N SER A 77 12.98 20.26 -5.50
CA SER A 77 13.38 19.21 -4.58
C SER A 77 13.05 17.86 -5.22
N LYS A 78 13.80 16.82 -4.83
CA LYS A 78 13.33 15.44 -5.02
C LYS A 78 12.19 15.19 -4.03
N TYR A 79 11.24 14.34 -4.40
CA TYR A 79 10.09 14.05 -3.55
C TYR A 79 9.92 12.56 -3.30
N LEU A 80 9.56 12.24 -2.06
CA LEU A 80 8.98 10.97 -1.71
C LEU A 80 7.47 11.04 -1.96
N VAL A 81 7.00 10.26 -2.92
CA VAL A 81 5.58 10.07 -3.21
C VAL A 81 5.10 8.85 -2.43
N PHE A 82 4.09 9.02 -1.59
CA PHE A 82 3.35 7.92 -0.96
C PHE A 82 1.90 7.95 -1.42
N GLU A 83 1.49 6.86 -2.05
CA GLU A 83 0.15 6.64 -2.54
C GLU A 83 -0.46 5.46 -1.77
N SER A 84 -1.66 5.63 -1.22
CA SER A 84 -2.36 4.58 -0.51
C SER A 84 -3.86 4.60 -0.77
N ASN A 85 -4.46 3.42 -0.83
CA ASN A 85 -5.89 3.25 -0.69
C ASN A 85 -6.15 2.57 0.64
N CYS A 86 -6.95 3.19 1.51
CA CYS A 86 -7.19 2.67 2.84
C CYS A 86 -8.65 2.70 3.27
N ASP A 87 -8.99 1.83 4.22
CA ASP A 87 -10.30 1.82 4.87
C ASP A 87 -10.46 3.02 5.82
N GLY A 88 -11.66 3.58 5.84
CA GLY A 88 -12.08 4.52 6.88
C GLY A 88 -11.61 5.95 6.66
N ASP A 89 -11.36 6.66 7.75
CA ASP A 89 -10.88 8.04 7.73
C ASP A 89 -9.35 8.13 7.83
N LEU A 90 -8.83 9.26 7.36
CA LEU A 90 -7.40 9.50 7.25
C LEU A 90 -6.68 9.50 8.61
N ASP A 91 -7.29 10.04 9.66
CA ASP A 91 -6.64 10.14 10.97
C ASP A 91 -6.48 8.76 11.61
N THR A 92 -7.53 7.96 11.57
CA THR A 92 -7.50 6.57 12.04
C THR A 92 -6.46 5.76 11.28
N TYR A 93 -6.38 5.92 9.96
CA TYR A 93 -5.39 5.22 9.13
C TYR A 93 -3.94 5.61 9.48
N LEU A 94 -3.64 6.90 9.56
CA LEU A 94 -2.31 7.40 9.89
C LEU A 94 -1.89 7.02 11.32
N ALA A 95 -2.82 7.06 12.27
CA ALA A 95 -2.58 6.56 13.63
C ALA A 95 -2.24 5.06 13.62
N GLY A 96 -2.99 4.26 12.86
CA GLY A 96 -2.74 2.83 12.71
C GLY A 96 -1.38 2.52 12.08
N LEU A 97 -0.93 3.32 11.13
CA LEU A 97 0.42 3.22 10.57
C LEU A 97 1.49 3.51 11.62
N ALA A 98 1.35 4.61 12.37
CA ALA A 98 2.29 5.00 13.42
C ALA A 98 2.40 3.92 14.51
N ASP A 99 1.30 3.24 14.82
CA ASP A 99 1.29 2.17 15.83
C ASP A 99 1.88 0.86 15.32
N SER A 100 1.62 0.52 14.06
CA SER A 100 1.95 -0.80 13.52
C SER A 100 3.38 -0.86 12.99
N ILE A 101 3.86 0.23 12.38
CA ILE A 101 5.13 0.25 11.65
C ILE A 101 6.00 1.50 11.90
N PRO A 102 6.12 2.01 13.15
CA PRO A 102 6.81 3.29 13.41
C PRO A 102 8.25 3.29 12.91
N LYS A 103 8.98 2.18 13.09
CA LYS A 103 10.37 2.04 12.65
C LYS A 103 10.53 2.15 11.13
N HIS A 104 9.56 1.63 10.36
CA HIS A 104 9.59 1.74 8.90
C HIS A 104 9.27 3.16 8.45
N LEU A 105 8.32 3.83 9.12
CA LEU A 105 8.00 5.23 8.86
C LEU A 105 9.21 6.12 9.15
N ASP A 106 9.85 5.95 10.31
CA ASP A 106 11.03 6.72 10.70
C ASP A 106 12.21 6.49 9.74
N ALA A 107 12.45 5.25 9.34
CA ALA A 107 13.52 4.91 8.39
C ALA A 107 13.33 5.52 7.00
N ILE A 108 12.10 5.85 6.61
CA ILE A 108 11.78 6.44 5.31
C ILE A 108 11.69 7.97 5.42
N TRP A 109 10.86 8.48 6.33
CA TRP A 109 10.51 9.89 6.39
C TRP A 109 11.49 10.75 7.19
N SER A 110 12.39 10.17 8.00
CA SER A 110 13.48 10.96 8.62
C SER A 110 14.41 11.62 7.59
N HIS A 111 14.36 11.15 6.35
CA HIS A 111 15.06 11.75 5.21
C HIS A 111 14.27 12.87 4.51
N CYS A 112 13.07 13.22 4.99
CA CYS A 112 12.20 14.25 4.42
C CYS A 112 12.21 15.53 5.26
N VAL A 113 12.09 16.68 4.57
CA VAL A 113 12.06 18.00 5.20
C VAL A 113 10.80 18.13 6.06
N GLY A 114 10.96 18.60 7.30
CA GLY A 114 9.86 18.87 8.22
C GLY A 114 9.31 17.67 8.96
N TYR A 115 9.85 16.46 8.75
CA TYR A 115 9.47 15.28 9.52
C TYR A 115 9.75 15.50 11.02
N PRO A 116 8.82 15.15 11.93
CA PRO A 116 8.99 15.41 13.36
C PRO A 116 10.24 14.75 13.93
N THR A 117 10.97 15.47 14.79
CA THR A 117 12.20 14.98 15.43
C THR A 117 11.98 13.74 16.28
N ARG A 118 10.79 13.59 16.85
CA ARG A 118 10.38 12.40 17.62
C ARG A 118 9.81 11.27 16.76
N GLY A 119 9.77 11.46 15.43
CA GLY A 119 9.29 10.49 14.47
C GLY A 119 7.83 10.09 14.65
N ALA A 120 7.48 8.90 14.18
CA ALA A 120 6.17 8.29 14.32
C ALA A 120 5.75 8.02 15.78
N ALA A 121 6.69 8.03 16.73
CA ALA A 121 6.39 7.90 18.16
C ALA A 121 5.64 9.11 18.73
N ASP A 122 5.75 10.29 18.09
CA ASP A 122 4.90 11.44 18.36
C ASP A 122 3.75 11.45 17.34
N ARG A 123 2.70 10.68 17.65
CA ARG A 123 1.60 10.39 16.75
C ARG A 123 0.94 11.65 16.19
N ASP A 124 0.67 12.64 17.05
CA ASP A 124 -0.02 13.86 16.64
C ASP A 124 0.85 14.70 15.68
N ALA A 125 2.15 14.82 15.98
CA ALA A 125 3.09 15.50 15.11
C ALA A 125 3.27 14.77 13.76
N PHE A 126 3.30 13.44 13.79
CA PHE A 126 3.35 12.61 12.57
C PHE A 126 2.10 12.81 11.70
N ILE A 127 0.90 12.74 12.28
CA ILE A 127 -0.35 12.94 11.55
C ILE A 127 -0.41 14.36 10.96
N ALA A 128 -0.04 15.37 11.74
CA ALA A 128 0.00 16.77 11.29
C ALA A 128 0.97 16.94 10.10
N TYR A 129 2.16 16.33 10.19
CA TYR A 129 3.13 16.32 9.10
C TYR A 129 2.56 15.67 7.84
N MET A 130 2.00 14.47 7.93
CA MET A 130 1.44 13.73 6.80
C MET A 130 0.32 14.50 6.10
N LYS A 131 -0.56 15.15 6.87
CA LYS A 131 -1.60 16.04 6.36
C LYS A 131 -1.03 17.30 5.69
N SER A 132 0.05 17.87 6.21
CA SER A 132 0.70 19.04 5.60
C SER A 132 1.36 18.74 4.25
N CYS A 133 1.76 17.48 4.04
CA CYS A 133 2.31 16.99 2.78
C CYS A 133 1.25 16.36 1.87
N GLN A 134 -0.02 16.34 2.26
CA GLN A 134 -1.08 15.72 1.48
C GLN A 134 -1.42 16.58 0.26
N LEU A 135 -1.51 15.93 -0.90
CA LEU A 135 -2.15 16.50 -2.08
C LEU A 135 -3.61 16.04 -2.14
N GLU A 136 -4.50 16.92 -2.55
CA GLU A 136 -5.89 16.55 -2.78
C GLU A 136 -5.97 15.58 -3.97
N SER A 137 -6.25 14.30 -3.69
CA SER A 137 -6.36 13.24 -4.68
C SER A 137 -7.67 13.39 -5.47
N THR A 138 -7.62 14.07 -6.62
CA THR A 138 -8.81 14.40 -7.43
C THR A 138 -9.42 13.21 -8.19
N PHE A 139 -8.68 12.12 -8.38
CA PHE A 139 -9.16 10.91 -9.03
C PHE A 139 -8.36 9.69 -8.59
N PHE A 140 -9.01 8.75 -7.88
CA PHE A 140 -8.42 7.45 -7.56
C PHE A 140 -9.43 6.34 -7.85
N PHE A 141 -8.93 5.18 -8.25
CA PHE A 141 -9.76 4.01 -8.54
C PHE A 141 -9.74 3.04 -7.36
N ALA A 142 -10.88 2.90 -6.69
CA ALA A 142 -11.14 1.79 -5.79
C ALA A 142 -11.92 0.71 -6.55
N ALA A 143 -11.27 -0.44 -6.77
CA ALA A 143 -11.86 -1.55 -7.53
C ALA A 143 -13.03 -2.22 -6.79
N VAL A 144 -13.01 -2.14 -5.45
CA VAL A 144 -14.05 -2.68 -4.58
C VAL A 144 -14.51 -1.55 -3.66
N ASN A 145 -15.55 -0.84 -4.08
CA ASN A 145 -16.15 0.23 -3.26
C ASN A 145 -17.01 -0.44 -2.17
N ASP A 146 -17.00 0.11 -0.95
CA ASP A 146 -17.79 -0.34 0.19
C ASP A 146 -17.46 -1.72 0.78
N LYS A 147 -16.22 -2.21 0.60
CA LYS A 147 -15.70 -3.40 1.29
C LYS A 147 -14.38 -3.11 1.96
N SER A 148 -14.27 -3.54 3.22
CA SER A 148 -13.03 -3.48 3.97
C SER A 148 -11.99 -4.48 3.46
N VAL A 149 -10.73 -4.30 3.84
CA VAL A 149 -9.65 -5.26 3.54
C VAL A 149 -10.02 -6.68 3.99
N PRO A 150 -10.50 -6.94 5.23
CA PRO A 150 -10.93 -8.28 5.63
C PRO A 150 -12.04 -8.88 4.77
N ALA A 151 -13.03 -8.07 4.37
CA ALA A 151 -14.13 -8.53 3.52
C ALA A 151 -13.63 -8.92 2.12
N THR A 152 -12.72 -8.13 1.54
CA THR A 152 -12.09 -8.42 0.25
C THR A 152 -11.25 -9.68 0.30
N LEU A 153 -10.42 -9.85 1.34
CA LEU A 153 -9.61 -11.06 1.53
C LEU A 153 -10.48 -12.31 1.70
N ARG A 154 -11.59 -12.21 2.43
CA ARG A 154 -12.55 -13.32 2.59
C ARG A 154 -13.25 -13.67 1.28
N ALA A 155 -13.59 -12.67 0.47
CA ALA A 155 -14.18 -12.89 -0.85
C ALA A 155 -13.20 -13.59 -1.80
N LEU A 156 -11.93 -13.17 -1.82
CA LEU A 156 -10.88 -13.81 -2.61
C LEU A 156 -10.64 -15.25 -2.16
N GLN A 157 -10.54 -15.52 -0.85
CA GLN A 157 -10.42 -16.88 -0.31
C GLN A 157 -11.60 -17.76 -0.76
N THR A 158 -12.82 -17.22 -0.69
CA THR A 158 -14.03 -17.94 -1.12
C THR A 158 -13.98 -18.24 -2.60
N GLN A 159 -13.60 -17.28 -3.44
CA GLN A 159 -13.48 -17.46 -4.88
C GLN A 159 -12.47 -18.56 -5.24
N THR A 160 -11.27 -18.52 -4.65
CA THR A 160 -10.24 -19.54 -4.87
C THR A 160 -10.72 -20.91 -4.41
N ALA A 161 -11.26 -21.02 -3.19
CA ALA A 161 -11.71 -22.29 -2.64
C ALA A 161 -12.84 -22.93 -3.45
N VAL A 162 -13.77 -22.12 -3.97
CA VAL A 162 -14.84 -22.60 -4.86
C VAL A 162 -14.28 -23.07 -6.20
N ALA A 163 -13.33 -22.33 -6.78
CA ALA A 163 -12.68 -22.74 -8.04
C ALA A 163 -11.93 -24.07 -7.90
N ASP A 164 -11.21 -24.25 -6.79
CA ASP A 164 -10.50 -25.49 -6.47
C ASP A 164 -11.49 -26.65 -6.25
N PHE A 165 -12.59 -26.39 -5.52
CA PHE A 165 -13.65 -27.37 -5.33
C PHE A 165 -14.24 -27.85 -6.66
N ILE A 166 -14.60 -26.91 -7.55
CA ILE A 166 -15.14 -27.21 -8.88
C ILE A 166 -14.14 -28.07 -9.67
N THR A 167 -12.86 -27.73 -9.64
CA THR A 167 -11.80 -28.46 -10.34
C THR A 167 -11.64 -29.89 -9.82
N ALA A 168 -11.65 -30.07 -8.50
CA ALA A 168 -11.46 -31.37 -7.85
C ALA A 168 -12.66 -32.33 -8.00
N HIS A 169 -13.86 -31.82 -8.29
CA HIS A 169 -15.10 -32.61 -8.32
C HIS A 169 -15.69 -32.77 -9.73
N GLN A 170 -14.89 -32.55 -10.77
CA GLN A 170 -15.32 -32.81 -12.15
C GLN A 170 -15.68 -34.29 -12.35
N GLY A 171 -16.84 -34.56 -12.94
CA GLY A 171 -17.32 -35.92 -13.22
C GLY A 171 -17.88 -36.69 -12.02
N ALA A 172 -17.98 -36.08 -10.83
CA ALA A 172 -18.66 -36.69 -9.70
C ALA A 172 -20.18 -36.85 -9.95
N ASP A 173 -20.78 -37.91 -9.41
CA ASP A 173 -22.24 -38.07 -9.43
C ASP A 173 -22.93 -37.03 -8.52
N GLN A 174 -24.22 -36.79 -8.75
CA GLN A 174 -24.99 -35.76 -8.06
C GLN A 174 -25.02 -35.94 -6.54
N VAL A 175 -25.12 -37.17 -6.04
CA VAL A 175 -25.25 -37.44 -4.60
C VAL A 175 -23.92 -37.18 -3.91
N THR A 176 -22.82 -37.65 -4.51
CA THR A 176 -21.47 -37.38 -4.02
C THR A 176 -21.15 -35.88 -4.05
N LEU A 177 -21.45 -35.19 -5.15
CA LEU A 177 -21.21 -33.75 -5.30
C LEU A 177 -21.97 -32.94 -4.26
N GLN A 178 -23.25 -33.24 -4.03
CA GLN A 178 -24.06 -32.55 -3.03
C GLN A 178 -23.48 -32.70 -1.62
N ARG A 179 -23.13 -33.93 -1.22
CA ARG A 179 -22.52 -34.19 0.10
C ARG A 179 -21.22 -33.42 0.26
N HIS A 180 -20.32 -33.52 -0.71
CA HIS A 180 -19.02 -32.85 -0.64
C HIS A 180 -19.16 -31.33 -0.63
N PHE A 181 -20.14 -30.77 -1.35
CA PHE A 181 -20.39 -29.33 -1.33
C PHE A 181 -20.89 -28.85 0.03
N ILE A 182 -21.75 -29.60 0.72
CA ILE A 182 -22.22 -29.27 2.07
C ILE A 182 -21.04 -29.24 3.05
N ASP A 183 -20.20 -30.28 3.02
CA ASP A 183 -19.01 -30.37 3.88
C ASP A 183 -18.01 -29.25 3.58
N PHE A 184 -17.73 -29.00 2.30
CA PHE A 184 -16.91 -27.89 1.83
C PHE A 184 -17.42 -26.54 2.32
N ALA A 185 -18.72 -26.26 2.15
CA ALA A 185 -19.31 -24.98 2.54
C ALA A 185 -19.30 -24.79 4.07
N ALA A 186 -19.47 -25.87 4.84
CA ALA A 186 -19.33 -25.84 6.29
C ALA A 186 -17.89 -25.54 6.72
N GLN A 187 -16.90 -26.21 6.11
CA GLN A 187 -15.48 -25.98 6.39
C GLN A 187 -15.03 -24.58 5.98
N LEU A 188 -15.43 -24.10 4.80
CA LEU A 188 -15.03 -22.78 4.32
C LEU A 188 -15.48 -21.67 5.27
N LYS A 189 -16.67 -21.79 5.87
CA LYS A 189 -17.17 -20.81 6.85
C LYS A 189 -16.30 -20.71 8.11
N THR A 190 -15.64 -21.79 8.52
CA THR A 190 -14.80 -21.80 9.75
C THR A 190 -13.38 -21.31 9.51
N LEU A 191 -12.91 -21.23 8.27
CA LEU A 191 -11.57 -20.74 7.97
C LEU A 191 -11.38 -19.29 8.45
N PRO A 192 -10.20 -18.93 8.99
CA PRO A 192 -9.90 -17.54 9.31
C PRO A 192 -9.75 -16.70 8.04
N THR A 193 -9.88 -15.38 8.20
CA THR A 193 -9.52 -14.42 7.14
C THR A 193 -8.04 -14.57 6.80
N PRO A 194 -7.66 -14.67 5.52
CA PRO A 194 -6.26 -14.72 5.14
C PRO A 194 -5.50 -13.48 5.60
N PRO A 195 -4.20 -13.58 5.92
CA PRO A 195 -3.37 -12.40 6.14
C PRO A 195 -3.26 -11.56 4.86
N ALA A 196 -3.16 -10.23 5.01
CA ALA A 196 -2.98 -9.35 3.87
C ALA A 196 -1.70 -9.68 3.11
N GLY A 197 -1.72 -9.51 1.79
CA GLY A 197 -0.58 -9.82 0.93
C GLY A 197 -0.29 -11.31 0.71
N SER A 198 -0.94 -12.24 1.43
CA SER A 198 -0.75 -13.68 1.21
C SER A 198 -1.44 -14.21 -0.04
N MET A 199 -2.51 -13.53 -0.47
CA MET A 199 -3.33 -13.92 -1.61
C MET A 199 -2.80 -13.32 -2.92
N GLY A 200 -2.75 -14.14 -3.98
CA GLY A 200 -2.38 -13.74 -5.35
C GLY A 200 -1.05 -14.34 -5.83
N PRO A 201 -0.76 -14.31 -7.14
CA PRO A 201 0.45 -14.87 -7.73
C PRO A 201 1.69 -14.02 -7.43
N HIS A 202 2.85 -14.64 -7.24
CA HIS A 202 4.11 -13.92 -6.98
C HIS A 202 4.47 -13.10 -8.22
N ARG A 203 4.59 -11.78 -8.06
CA ARG A 203 5.10 -10.88 -9.08
C ARG A 203 6.46 -10.39 -8.61
N THR A 204 7.51 -10.78 -9.32
CA THR A 204 8.84 -10.22 -9.09
C THR A 204 8.80 -8.75 -9.45
N ILE A 205 8.84 -7.87 -8.45
CA ILE A 205 8.98 -6.44 -8.68
C ILE A 205 10.44 -6.20 -9.04
N LYS A 206 10.71 -5.88 -10.31
CA LYS A 206 11.99 -5.27 -10.67
C LYS A 206 11.97 -3.87 -10.07
N THR A 207 12.62 -3.68 -8.93
CA THR A 207 12.92 -2.34 -8.42
C THR A 207 13.79 -1.69 -9.49
N GLY A 208 13.26 -0.70 -10.21
CA GLY A 208 13.96 0.00 -11.28
C GLY A 208 15.21 0.68 -10.74
N GLY A 209 16.35 -0.01 -10.81
CA GLY A 209 17.65 0.60 -10.95
C GLY A 209 17.90 0.77 -12.45
N HIS A 210 18.35 1.96 -12.84
CA HIS A 210 18.49 2.45 -14.22
C HIS A 210 17.21 3.07 -14.80
N ASN A 211 16.99 4.33 -14.46
CA ASN A 211 16.74 5.29 -15.51
C ASN A 211 18.10 5.51 -16.18
N GLU A 212 18.35 4.80 -17.28
CA GLU A 212 19.34 5.24 -18.29
C GLU A 212 18.81 6.49 -18.99
#